data_AF-A0A449B3U2-F1
#
_entry.id   AF-A0A449B3U2-F1
#
_cell.length_a   1.000
_cell.length_b   1.000
_cell.length_c   1.000
_cell.angle_alpha   90.00
_cell.angle_beta   90.00
_cell.angle_gamma   90.00
#
_symmetry.space_group_name_H-M   'P 1'
#
loop_
_entity.id
_entity.type
_entity.pdbx_description
1 polymer ?
#
loop_
_entity_poly.entity_id
_entity_poly.type
_entity_poly.pdbx_seq_one_letter_code
_entity_poly.pdbx_strand_id
1 'polypeptide(L)'
;MKRLNCTYEISKDKNYPWLLKHPKIKAGLAKFRTRQEALEWYMLLDFETAIWFQDDNRIFAGQLTIDNDEQNWYYYIKTKGFDGDATYEGICRELSINQHTFEINKKELEKRVKPLKEGEDFILISDPYTYFPAELEISKRKPKDYVDVEIIKDEFQNRIQSLEAKLNENAANAEKELEKLQDELATREAENEELKKIQEELIYKTTTIENVQVINRTLQEELAKTEAENEELRRKREKEDKESSTKIKVRTSQEEAEVKQIKEYGNTIDTLQYTELIYLNESDTVGAMALYIEKIKKILDNIEDKAISQDDYDRIKYNLWTLQSAVSKNIEKMPSDRIEIVSKLNDQLIYFCKKLIDSLTIDSELEDTPANQAYYYEAKLESKVPVSFETSYVLVDLYHVGFVPKDEYYYAIPNVTTRSTYSVTLVHSSDSTRTVKYESPYRETVRSYQEEVIEEIEVPEKVVEEEVVITKLPTVEEQPVVYEEIVEEPKVEVIDYTEEKQEEKVPANRSRWLYIAAIIALVIWIIILLIIAILAGVDLGTGAGLLNL
;
A
#
# COMPACT_ATOMS: atom_id res chain seq x y z
N MET A 1 -33.19 -31.57 -12.72
CA MET A 1 -31.75 -31.21 -12.51
C MET A 1 -30.89 -32.38 -12.93
N LYS A 2 -29.79 -32.11 -13.64
CA LYS A 2 -28.85 -33.14 -14.10
C LYS A 2 -27.97 -33.64 -12.95
N ARG A 3 -27.34 -34.80 -13.13
CA ARG A 3 -26.40 -35.37 -12.16
C ARG A 3 -25.10 -35.77 -12.83
N LEU A 4 -23.98 -35.41 -12.22
CA LEU A 4 -22.66 -35.81 -12.69
C LEU A 4 -21.76 -36.25 -11.52
N ASN A 5 -20.76 -37.03 -11.87
CA ASN A 5 -19.57 -37.24 -11.05
C ASN A 5 -18.34 -36.73 -11.82
N CYS A 6 -17.46 -36.02 -11.13
CA CYS A 6 -16.11 -35.69 -11.56
C CYS A 6 -15.14 -36.63 -10.84
N THR A 7 -14.71 -37.69 -11.53
CA THR A 7 -13.90 -38.77 -10.93
C THR A 7 -12.46 -38.74 -11.41
N TYR A 8 -11.52 -39.09 -10.52
CA TYR A 8 -10.11 -39.17 -10.84
C TYR A 8 -9.72 -40.58 -11.31
N GLU A 9 -9.49 -40.75 -12.61
CA GLU A 9 -9.24 -42.03 -13.29
C GLU A 9 -7.84 -42.10 -13.93
N ILE A 10 -6.78 -41.65 -13.23
CA ILE A 10 -5.38 -41.65 -13.73
C ILE A 10 -4.89 -42.99 -14.31
N SER A 11 -5.46 -44.12 -13.88
CA SER A 11 -5.10 -45.44 -14.40
C SER A 11 -5.61 -45.72 -15.81
N LYS A 12 -6.66 -45.02 -16.27
CA LYS A 12 -7.20 -45.18 -17.63
C LYS A 12 -6.56 -44.19 -18.61
N ASP A 13 -6.22 -43.01 -18.14
CA ASP A 13 -5.68 -41.93 -18.95
C ASP A 13 -4.81 -41.03 -18.06
N LYS A 14 -3.50 -41.05 -18.31
CA LYS A 14 -2.55 -40.24 -17.52
C LYS A 14 -2.56 -38.77 -17.93
N ASN A 15 -2.91 -38.48 -19.18
CA ASN A 15 -2.88 -37.12 -19.71
C ASN A 15 -4.17 -36.38 -19.34
N TYR A 16 -5.30 -37.08 -19.29
CA TYR A 16 -6.59 -36.50 -18.92
C TYR A 16 -7.25 -37.32 -17.80
N PRO A 17 -6.71 -37.27 -16.57
CA PRO A 17 -7.14 -38.15 -15.51
C PRO A 17 -8.50 -37.78 -14.92
N TRP A 18 -9.01 -36.57 -15.14
CA TRP A 18 -10.30 -36.14 -14.60
C TRP A 18 -11.44 -36.40 -15.58
N LEU A 19 -12.39 -37.25 -15.18
CA LEU A 19 -13.51 -37.67 -16.02
C LEU A 19 -14.84 -37.13 -15.48
N LEU A 20 -15.55 -36.35 -16.30
CA LEU A 20 -16.95 -36.03 -16.08
C LEU A 20 -17.82 -37.15 -16.65
N LYS A 21 -18.74 -37.70 -15.85
CA LYS A 21 -19.71 -38.72 -16.30
C LYS A 21 -20.95 -38.76 -15.43
N HIS A 22 -22.06 -39.21 -16.00
CA HIS A 22 -23.24 -39.55 -15.23
C HIS A 22 -23.03 -40.91 -14.51
N PRO A 23 -23.41 -41.07 -13.23
CA PRO A 23 -23.13 -42.29 -12.46
C PRO A 23 -23.75 -43.58 -13.02
N LYS A 24 -24.83 -43.46 -13.80
CA LYS A 24 -25.53 -44.61 -14.45
C LYS A 24 -25.22 -44.80 -15.93
N ILE A 25 -24.51 -43.86 -16.58
CA ILE A 25 -24.18 -43.96 -18.01
C ILE A 25 -22.76 -44.49 -18.13
N LYS A 26 -22.56 -45.53 -18.94
CA LYS A 26 -21.22 -46.15 -19.12
C LYS A 26 -20.24 -45.22 -19.83
N ALA A 27 -20.70 -44.46 -20.82
CA ALA A 27 -19.89 -43.50 -21.55
C ALA A 27 -19.58 -42.27 -20.69
N GLY A 28 -18.37 -41.73 -20.82
CA GLY A 28 -18.01 -40.45 -20.23
C GLY A 28 -18.61 -39.26 -21.00
N LEU A 29 -18.68 -38.10 -20.35
CA LEU A 29 -19.04 -36.84 -21.01
C LEU A 29 -17.79 -36.21 -21.64
N ALA A 30 -16.78 -35.95 -20.82
CA ALA A 30 -15.51 -35.34 -21.23
C ALA A 30 -14.39 -35.65 -20.21
N LYS A 31 -13.13 -35.56 -20.64
CA LYS A 31 -11.94 -35.71 -19.80
C LYS A 31 -11.07 -34.47 -19.81
N PHE A 32 -10.42 -34.16 -18.67
CA PHE A 32 -9.62 -32.96 -18.46
C PHE A 32 -8.30 -33.28 -17.75
N ARG A 33 -7.34 -32.35 -17.84
CA ARG A 33 -6.05 -32.45 -17.14
C ARG A 33 -6.18 -32.18 -15.64
N THR A 34 -7.04 -31.23 -15.26
CA THR A 34 -7.29 -30.87 -13.86
C THR A 34 -8.78 -30.93 -13.50
N ARG A 35 -9.06 -31.06 -12.20
CA ARG A 35 -10.43 -30.99 -11.66
C ARG A 35 -11.06 -29.63 -11.91
N GLN A 36 -10.29 -28.56 -11.66
CA GLN A 36 -10.73 -27.19 -11.83
C GLN A 36 -11.24 -26.96 -13.26
N GLU A 37 -10.44 -27.30 -14.27
CA GLU A 37 -10.85 -27.16 -15.68
C GLU A 37 -12.13 -27.95 -15.99
N ALA A 38 -12.27 -29.17 -15.47
CA ALA A 38 -13.46 -29.98 -15.67
C ALA A 38 -14.73 -29.29 -15.14
N LEU A 39 -14.67 -28.79 -13.90
CA LEU A 39 -15.80 -28.15 -13.25
C LEU A 39 -16.10 -26.78 -13.87
N GLU A 40 -15.07 -25.96 -14.10
CA GLU A 40 -15.18 -24.63 -14.72
C GLU A 40 -15.73 -24.70 -16.15
N TRP A 41 -15.28 -25.68 -16.95
CA TRP A 41 -15.82 -25.93 -18.28
C TRP A 41 -17.30 -26.27 -18.24
N TYR A 42 -17.69 -27.16 -17.31
CA TYR A 42 -19.08 -27.58 -17.20
C TYR A 42 -19.98 -26.45 -16.67
N MET A 43 -19.46 -25.57 -15.80
CA MET A 43 -20.18 -24.40 -15.30
C MET A 43 -20.59 -23.44 -16.42
N LEU A 44 -19.81 -23.31 -17.50
CA LEU A 44 -20.18 -22.48 -18.66
C LEU A 44 -21.31 -23.04 -19.52
N LEU A 45 -21.69 -24.32 -19.34
CA LEU A 45 -22.80 -24.92 -20.08
C LEU A 45 -24.17 -24.47 -19.56
N ASP A 46 -24.22 -23.75 -18.44
CA ASP A 46 -25.46 -23.21 -17.86
C ASP A 46 -26.53 -24.31 -17.71
N PHE A 47 -26.14 -25.44 -17.12
CA PHE A 47 -27.05 -26.55 -16.80
C PHE A 47 -27.26 -26.68 -15.30
N GLU A 48 -28.52 -26.64 -14.86
CA GLU A 48 -28.87 -27.02 -13.48
C GLU A 48 -28.39 -28.45 -13.19
N THR A 49 -27.38 -28.59 -12.34
CA THR A 49 -26.67 -29.86 -12.15
C THR A 49 -26.13 -30.02 -10.73
N ALA A 50 -26.21 -31.24 -10.18
CA ALA A 50 -25.44 -31.64 -9.01
C ALA A 50 -24.24 -32.50 -9.43
N ILE A 51 -23.02 -32.07 -9.11
CA ILE A 51 -21.76 -32.70 -9.48
C ILE A 51 -21.04 -33.16 -8.22
N TRP A 52 -20.85 -34.48 -8.06
CA TRP A 52 -20.01 -35.02 -6.98
C TRP A 52 -18.57 -35.12 -7.47
N PHE A 53 -17.61 -34.54 -6.77
CA PHE A 53 -16.23 -34.52 -7.21
C PHE A 53 -15.30 -35.26 -6.25
N GLN A 54 -14.27 -35.89 -6.82
CA GLN A 54 -13.20 -36.55 -6.08
C GLN A 54 -12.00 -35.62 -5.86
N ASP A 55 -11.11 -36.04 -4.97
CA ASP A 55 -9.73 -35.56 -4.88
C ASP A 55 -8.77 -36.47 -5.68
N ASP A 56 -7.48 -36.14 -5.64
CA ASP A 56 -6.41 -36.92 -6.28
C ASP A 56 -6.24 -38.33 -5.67
N ASN A 57 -6.79 -38.57 -4.48
CA ASN A 57 -6.79 -39.86 -3.81
C ASN A 57 -7.99 -40.74 -4.21
N ARG A 58 -8.82 -40.27 -5.16
CA ARG A 58 -10.07 -40.91 -5.61
C ARG A 58 -11.13 -41.01 -4.52
N ILE A 59 -11.04 -40.17 -3.50
CA ILE A 59 -12.02 -40.05 -2.43
C ILE A 59 -12.98 -38.92 -2.82
N PHE A 60 -14.28 -39.12 -2.60
CA PHE A 60 -15.23 -38.03 -2.83
C PHE A 60 -15.00 -36.94 -1.79
N ALA A 61 -14.66 -35.75 -2.28
CA ALA A 61 -14.26 -34.62 -1.45
C ALA A 61 -15.39 -33.58 -1.31
N GLY A 62 -16.37 -33.59 -2.22
CA GLY A 62 -17.52 -32.72 -2.10
C GLY A 62 -18.52 -32.81 -3.25
N GLN A 63 -19.47 -31.87 -3.22
CA GLN A 63 -20.48 -31.66 -4.24
C GLN A 63 -20.55 -30.18 -4.63
N LEU A 64 -20.56 -29.91 -5.94
CA LEU A 64 -20.93 -28.63 -6.54
C LEU A 64 -22.37 -28.73 -7.04
N THR A 65 -23.22 -27.76 -6.69
CA THR A 65 -24.59 -27.65 -7.20
C THR A 65 -24.72 -26.35 -7.98
N ILE A 66 -25.06 -26.46 -9.26
CA ILE A 66 -25.33 -25.34 -10.16
C ILE A 66 -26.84 -25.17 -10.22
N ASP A 67 -27.32 -23.99 -9.86
CA ASP A 67 -28.74 -23.70 -9.73
C ASP A 67 -29.12 -22.42 -10.47
N ASN A 68 -30.28 -22.40 -11.12
CA ASN A 68 -30.82 -21.21 -11.76
C ASN A 68 -32.09 -20.77 -11.04
N ASP A 69 -32.10 -19.53 -10.57
CA ASP A 69 -33.26 -18.89 -9.96
C ASP A 69 -33.78 -17.77 -10.86
N GLU A 70 -34.46 -18.17 -11.95
CA GLU A 70 -35.12 -17.37 -13.00
C GLU A 70 -34.27 -16.32 -13.75
N GLN A 71 -33.36 -15.63 -13.08
CA GLN A 71 -32.51 -14.55 -13.57
C GLN A 71 -31.02 -14.79 -13.29
N ASN A 72 -30.68 -15.51 -12.22
CA ASN A 72 -29.29 -15.65 -11.75
C ASN A 72 -28.87 -17.12 -11.59
N TRP A 73 -27.58 -17.35 -11.83
CA TRP A 73 -26.92 -18.65 -11.62
C TRP A 73 -26.17 -18.65 -10.29
N TYR A 74 -26.48 -19.62 -9.43
CA TYR A 74 -25.83 -19.82 -8.15
C TYR A 74 -25.06 -21.15 -8.11
N TYR A 75 -23.95 -21.15 -7.39
CA TYR A 75 -22.98 -22.24 -7.34
C TYR A 75 -22.72 -22.59 -5.87
N TYR A 76 -23.38 -23.64 -5.40
CA TYR A 76 -23.29 -24.07 -4.01
C TYR A 76 -22.27 -25.19 -3.84
N ILE A 77 -21.33 -25.01 -2.91
CA ILE A 77 -20.35 -26.03 -2.52
C ILE A 77 -20.77 -26.69 -1.21
N LYS A 78 -20.70 -28.03 -1.20
CA LYS A 78 -20.87 -28.85 -0.01
C LYS A 78 -19.69 -29.80 0.16
N THR A 79 -18.99 -29.70 1.29
CA THR A 79 -17.90 -30.63 1.63
C THR A 79 -18.19 -31.43 2.91
N LYS A 80 -19.14 -31.02 3.76
CA LYS A 80 -19.50 -31.78 4.97
C LYS A 80 -20.17 -33.10 4.60
N GLY A 81 -19.74 -34.17 5.26
CA GLY A 81 -20.23 -35.53 5.04
C GLY A 81 -19.60 -36.24 3.85
N PHE A 82 -18.54 -35.67 3.28
CA PHE A 82 -17.66 -36.32 2.33
C PHE A 82 -16.35 -36.70 3.03
N ASP A 83 -15.69 -37.77 2.55
CA ASP A 83 -14.52 -38.36 3.20
C ASP A 83 -13.19 -37.72 2.77
N GLY A 84 -13.21 -36.85 1.75
CA GLY A 84 -12.00 -36.19 1.25
C GLY A 84 -11.65 -34.91 2.01
N ASP A 85 -10.39 -34.46 1.88
CA ASP A 85 -9.83 -33.33 2.63
C ASP A 85 -10.21 -31.94 2.08
N ALA A 86 -11.23 -31.84 1.23
CA ALA A 86 -11.63 -30.57 0.64
C ALA A 86 -12.36 -29.69 1.66
N THR A 87 -11.93 -28.43 1.77
CA THR A 87 -12.63 -27.40 2.56
C THR A 87 -13.57 -26.59 1.66
N TYR A 88 -14.66 -26.08 2.23
CA TYR A 88 -15.60 -25.20 1.54
C TYR A 88 -14.87 -24.00 0.91
N GLU A 89 -14.06 -23.29 1.70
CA GLU A 89 -13.26 -22.15 1.25
C GLU A 89 -12.29 -22.54 0.12
N GLY A 90 -11.60 -23.67 0.25
CA GLY A 90 -10.62 -24.13 -0.73
C GLY A 90 -11.24 -24.36 -2.11
N ILE A 91 -12.40 -25.01 -2.15
CA ILE A 91 -13.12 -25.28 -3.40
C ILE A 91 -13.76 -24.01 -3.98
N CYS A 92 -14.33 -23.14 -3.14
CA CYS A 92 -14.84 -21.85 -3.62
C CYS A 92 -13.71 -21.01 -4.25
N ARG A 93 -12.52 -21.01 -3.64
CA ARG A 93 -11.34 -20.33 -4.18
C ARG A 93 -10.86 -20.95 -5.49
N GLU A 94 -10.76 -22.28 -5.54
CA GLU A 94 -10.39 -23.05 -6.75
C GLU A 94 -11.30 -22.70 -7.93
N LEU A 95 -12.62 -22.64 -7.70
CA LEU A 95 -13.61 -22.41 -8.76
C LEU A 95 -13.99 -20.93 -8.96
N SER A 96 -13.32 -20.01 -8.26
CA SER A 96 -13.65 -18.57 -8.25
C SER A 96 -15.12 -18.28 -7.92
N ILE A 97 -15.71 -19.06 -7.02
CA ILE A 97 -17.06 -18.86 -6.50
C ILE A 97 -16.98 -17.92 -5.31
N ASN A 98 -17.79 -16.87 -5.32
CA ASN A 98 -17.93 -15.99 -4.18
C ASN A 98 -18.63 -16.76 -3.04
N GLN A 99 -17.93 -16.89 -1.91
CA GLN A 99 -18.39 -17.68 -0.76
C GLN A 99 -19.67 -17.15 -0.10
N HIS A 100 -20.03 -15.90 -0.35
CA HIS A 100 -21.16 -15.22 0.27
C HIS A 100 -22.36 -15.06 -0.67
N THR A 101 -22.10 -14.73 -1.93
CA THR A 101 -23.18 -14.57 -2.93
C THR A 101 -23.47 -15.86 -3.69
N PHE A 102 -22.56 -16.84 -3.64
CA PHE A 102 -22.60 -18.07 -4.44
C PHE A 102 -22.56 -17.81 -5.95
N GLU A 103 -22.14 -16.62 -6.36
CA GLU A 103 -22.03 -16.24 -7.77
C GLU A 103 -20.58 -16.34 -8.24
N ILE A 104 -20.41 -16.37 -9.56
CA ILE A 104 -19.10 -16.31 -10.21
C ILE A 104 -18.99 -15.07 -11.07
N ASN A 105 -17.76 -14.60 -11.27
CA ASN A 105 -17.49 -13.64 -12.34
C ASN A 105 -17.45 -14.38 -13.69
N LYS A 106 -18.59 -14.47 -14.37
CA LYS A 106 -18.73 -15.20 -15.64
C LYS A 106 -17.73 -14.74 -16.71
N LYS A 107 -17.39 -13.44 -16.76
CA LYS A 107 -16.40 -12.91 -17.72
C LYS A 107 -14.99 -13.45 -17.45
N GLU A 108 -14.60 -13.58 -16.19
CA GLU A 108 -13.30 -14.15 -15.83
C GLU A 108 -13.25 -15.64 -16.06
N LEU A 109 -14.33 -16.36 -15.72
CA LEU A 109 -14.46 -17.78 -16.02
C LEU A 109 -14.33 -18.03 -17.53
N GLU A 110 -15.04 -17.26 -18.36
CA GLU A 110 -14.93 -17.33 -19.81
C GLU A 110 -13.51 -17.08 -20.32
N LYS A 111 -12.78 -16.12 -19.73
CA LYS A 111 -11.38 -15.85 -20.11
C LYS A 111 -10.46 -17.05 -19.82
N ARG A 112 -10.72 -17.82 -18.76
CA ARG A 112 -9.93 -19.01 -18.40
C ARG A 112 -10.29 -20.23 -19.25
N VAL A 113 -11.58 -20.44 -19.51
CA VAL A 113 -12.07 -21.66 -20.16
C VAL A 113 -12.09 -21.56 -21.69
N LYS A 114 -12.41 -20.40 -22.28
CA LYS A 114 -12.47 -20.23 -23.76
C LYS A 114 -11.17 -20.60 -24.49
N PRO A 115 -9.97 -20.37 -23.92
CA PRO A 115 -8.72 -20.82 -24.54
C PRO A 115 -8.53 -22.33 -24.60
N LEU A 116 -9.27 -23.12 -23.80
CA LEU A 116 -9.14 -24.58 -23.78
C LEU A 116 -9.56 -25.18 -25.13
N LYS A 117 -8.67 -25.96 -25.74
CA LYS A 117 -8.93 -26.60 -27.04
C LYS A 117 -9.25 -28.08 -26.87
N GLU A 118 -10.32 -28.51 -27.52
CA GLU A 118 -10.65 -29.94 -27.63
C GLU A 118 -9.54 -30.68 -28.38
N GLY A 119 -9.12 -31.83 -27.87
CA GLY A 119 -8.01 -32.63 -28.40
C GLY A 119 -6.64 -32.26 -27.84
N GLU A 120 -6.47 -31.06 -27.29
CA GLU A 120 -5.22 -30.61 -26.65
C GLU A 120 -5.37 -30.54 -25.13
N ASP A 121 -6.32 -29.76 -24.63
CA ASP A 121 -6.49 -29.49 -23.20
C ASP A 121 -7.57 -30.38 -22.55
N PHE A 122 -8.57 -30.79 -23.33
CA PHE A 122 -9.61 -31.71 -22.90
C PHE A 122 -10.08 -32.60 -24.05
N ILE A 123 -10.70 -33.75 -23.72
CA ILE A 123 -11.26 -34.69 -24.71
C ILE A 123 -12.77 -34.76 -24.51
N LEU A 124 -13.53 -34.30 -25.50
CA LEU A 124 -14.98 -34.48 -25.53
C LEU A 124 -15.33 -35.91 -25.95
N ILE A 125 -16.14 -36.61 -25.16
CA ILE A 125 -16.54 -38.01 -25.44
C ILE A 125 -17.98 -38.08 -25.92
N SER A 126 -18.85 -37.21 -25.41
CA SER A 126 -20.27 -37.17 -25.75
C SER A 126 -20.77 -35.73 -25.75
N ASP A 127 -21.74 -35.45 -26.61
CA ASP A 127 -22.36 -34.13 -26.70
C ASP A 127 -23.13 -33.80 -25.40
N PRO A 128 -22.80 -32.69 -24.70
CA PRO A 128 -23.44 -32.33 -23.42
C PRO A 128 -24.95 -32.10 -23.51
N TYR A 129 -25.48 -31.75 -24.67
CA TYR A 129 -26.91 -31.48 -24.86
C TYR A 129 -27.74 -32.75 -25.00
N THR A 130 -27.15 -33.82 -25.54
CA THR A 130 -27.83 -35.12 -25.76
C THR A 130 -27.41 -36.21 -24.75
N TYR A 131 -26.35 -35.96 -23.96
CA TYR A 131 -25.80 -36.93 -23.03
C TYR A 131 -26.74 -37.33 -21.87
N PHE A 132 -27.66 -36.46 -21.47
CA PHE A 132 -28.51 -36.67 -20.27
C PHE A 132 -29.91 -37.16 -20.64
N PRO A 133 -30.26 -38.43 -20.33
CA PRO A 133 -31.63 -38.92 -20.50
C PRO A 133 -32.55 -38.27 -19.47
N ALA A 134 -33.73 -37.82 -19.90
CA ALA A 134 -34.73 -37.19 -19.03
C ALA A 134 -35.13 -38.08 -17.84
N GLU A 135 -35.13 -39.41 -18.01
CA GLU A 135 -35.46 -40.40 -16.98
C GLU A 135 -34.46 -40.42 -15.80
N LEU A 136 -33.27 -39.87 -15.99
CA LEU A 136 -32.18 -39.89 -15.00
C LEU A 136 -32.03 -38.57 -14.25
N GLU A 137 -32.89 -37.59 -14.53
CA GLU A 137 -32.88 -36.33 -13.80
C GLU A 137 -33.31 -36.50 -12.34
N ILE A 138 -32.73 -35.66 -11.48
CA ILE A 138 -33.05 -35.59 -10.05
C ILE A 138 -33.91 -34.36 -9.74
N SER A 139 -34.72 -34.48 -8.69
CA SER A 139 -35.49 -33.36 -8.16
C SER A 139 -34.59 -32.29 -7.55
N LYS A 140 -34.92 -31.03 -7.81
CA LYS A 140 -34.29 -29.86 -7.19
C LYS A 140 -34.63 -29.86 -5.69
N ARG A 141 -33.60 -29.81 -4.85
CA ARG A 141 -33.72 -29.59 -3.39
C ARG A 141 -33.79 -28.09 -3.09
N LYS A 142 -34.08 -27.73 -1.83
CA LYS A 142 -34.13 -26.33 -1.42
C LYS A 142 -32.71 -25.80 -1.22
N PRO A 143 -32.46 -24.49 -1.41
CA PRO A 143 -31.12 -23.89 -1.23
C PRO A 143 -30.43 -24.24 0.10
N LYS A 144 -31.21 -24.24 1.18
CA LYS A 144 -30.74 -24.62 2.54
C LYS A 144 -30.20 -26.05 2.65
N ASP A 145 -30.53 -26.93 1.72
CA ASP A 145 -30.06 -28.32 1.73
C ASP A 145 -28.72 -28.46 0.98
N TYR A 146 -28.31 -27.44 0.23
CA TYR A 146 -27.07 -27.40 -0.55
C TYR A 146 -25.90 -26.77 0.21
N VAL A 147 -26.18 -25.83 1.12
CA VAL A 147 -25.16 -25.06 1.84
C VAL A 147 -25.12 -25.50 3.31
N ASP A 148 -23.93 -25.83 3.82
CA ASP A 148 -23.73 -26.08 5.24
C ASP A 148 -23.70 -24.75 6.02
N VAL A 149 -24.90 -24.22 6.31
CA VAL A 149 -25.09 -22.97 7.06
C VAL A 149 -24.34 -22.96 8.40
N GLU A 150 -24.19 -24.13 9.03
CA GLU A 150 -23.41 -24.29 10.26
C GLU A 150 -21.94 -23.95 10.07
N ILE A 151 -21.31 -24.41 8.98
CA ILE A 151 -19.88 -24.14 8.73
C ILE A 151 -19.68 -22.64 8.50
N ILE A 152 -20.53 -22.02 7.69
CA ILE A 152 -20.48 -20.58 7.44
C ILE A 152 -20.64 -19.80 8.75
N LYS A 153 -21.57 -20.24 9.61
CA LYS A 153 -21.80 -19.61 10.91
C LYS A 153 -20.61 -19.76 11.85
N ASP A 154 -20.03 -20.95 11.95
CA ASP A 154 -18.88 -21.24 12.80
C ASP A 154 -17.66 -20.43 12.33
N GLU A 155 -17.46 -20.30 11.02
CA GLU A 155 -16.41 -19.47 10.43
C GLU A 155 -16.59 -17.99 10.77
N PHE A 156 -17.80 -17.45 10.60
CA PHE A 156 -18.10 -16.07 11.00
C PHE A 156 -17.89 -15.85 12.50
N GLN A 157 -18.27 -16.81 13.35
CA GLN A 157 -18.04 -16.72 14.79
C GLN A 157 -16.55 -16.72 15.13
N ASN A 158 -15.77 -17.60 14.52
CA ASN A 158 -14.30 -17.63 14.69
C ASN A 158 -13.65 -16.33 14.22
N ARG A 159 -14.14 -15.75 13.11
CA ARG A 159 -13.64 -14.48 12.61
C ARG A 159 -13.98 -13.32 13.53
N ILE A 160 -15.21 -13.27 14.06
CA ILE A 160 -15.63 -12.28 15.06
C ILE A 160 -14.74 -12.37 16.29
N GLN A 161 -14.54 -13.57 16.84
CA GLN A 161 -13.68 -13.78 18.02
C GLN A 161 -12.23 -13.35 17.76
N SER A 162 -11.69 -13.66 16.58
CA SER A 162 -10.33 -13.21 16.19
C SER A 162 -10.22 -11.69 16.10
N LEU A 163 -11.24 -11.02 15.56
CA LEU A 163 -11.28 -9.56 15.47
C LEU A 163 -11.43 -8.91 16.85
N GLU A 164 -12.28 -9.46 17.72
CA GLU A 164 -12.43 -9.01 19.11
C GLU A 164 -11.12 -9.15 19.89
N ALA A 165 -10.39 -10.27 19.72
CA ALA A 165 -9.09 -10.47 20.34
C ALA A 165 -8.07 -9.41 19.89
N LYS A 166 -8.00 -9.12 18.58
CA LYS A 166 -7.13 -8.07 18.04
C LYS A 166 -7.52 -6.68 18.52
N LEU A 167 -8.81 -6.39 18.63
CA LEU A 167 -9.31 -5.12 19.13
C LEU A 167 -8.92 -4.91 20.61
N ASN A 168 -9.05 -5.96 21.43
CA ASN A 168 -8.64 -5.93 22.83
C ASN A 168 -7.12 -5.79 23.00
N GLU A 169 -6.33 -6.48 22.17
CA GLU A 169 -4.87 -6.34 22.16
C GLU A 169 -4.45 -4.91 21.78
N ASN A 170 -5.06 -4.35 20.74
CA ASN A 170 -4.79 -2.97 20.32
C ASN A 170 -5.21 -1.96 21.39
N ALA A 171 -6.35 -2.16 22.06
CA ALA A 171 -6.80 -1.30 23.15
C ALA A 171 -5.79 -1.34 24.33
N ALA A 172 -5.31 -2.52 24.71
CA ALA A 172 -4.32 -2.66 25.76
C ALA A 172 -2.96 -2.04 25.40
N ASN A 173 -2.56 -2.10 24.13
CA ASN A 173 -1.35 -1.44 23.65
C ASN A 173 -1.49 0.09 23.64
N ALA A 174 -2.65 0.60 23.21
CA ALA A 174 -2.96 2.03 23.24
C ALA A 174 -2.99 2.58 24.68
N GLU A 175 -3.52 1.82 25.64
CA GLU A 175 -3.52 2.20 27.05
C GLU A 175 -2.08 2.31 27.61
N LYS A 176 -1.20 1.37 27.27
CA LYS A 176 0.23 1.45 27.64
C LYS A 176 0.96 2.61 26.98
N GLU A 177 0.63 2.95 25.74
CA GLU A 177 1.22 4.09 25.04
C GLU A 177 0.75 5.42 25.66
N LEU A 178 -0.52 5.51 26.04
CA LEU A 178 -1.06 6.65 26.78
C LEU A 178 -0.39 6.83 28.14
N GLU A 179 -0.18 5.75 28.90
CA GLU A 179 0.54 5.79 30.18
C GLU A 179 1.97 6.34 30.01
N LYS A 180 2.71 5.85 29.00
CA LYS A 180 4.06 6.36 28.68
C LYS A 180 4.07 7.83 28.31
N LEU A 181 3.10 8.29 27.50
CA LEU A 181 3.00 9.70 27.10
C LEU A 181 2.64 10.60 28.29
N GLN A 182 1.83 10.10 29.24
CA GLN A 182 1.54 10.83 30.48
C GLN A 182 2.78 10.98 31.34
N ASP A 183 3.59 9.93 31.48
CA ASP A 183 4.87 9.98 32.20
C ASP A 183 5.88 10.92 31.53
N GLU A 184 5.97 10.91 30.20
CA GLU A 184 6.84 11.83 29.44
C GLU A 184 6.38 13.28 29.60
N LEU A 185 5.06 13.54 29.55
CA LEU A 185 4.50 14.88 29.80
C LEU A 185 4.81 15.37 31.21
N ALA A 186 4.60 14.53 32.23
CA ALA A 186 4.92 14.89 33.61
C ALA A 186 6.41 15.22 33.80
N THR A 187 7.29 14.47 33.10
CA THR A 187 8.74 14.73 33.10
C THR A 187 9.06 16.07 32.44
N ARG A 188 8.49 16.36 31.26
CA ARG A 188 8.68 17.65 30.57
C ARG A 188 8.12 18.83 31.34
N GLU A 189 6.99 18.66 32.04
CA GLU A 189 6.44 19.71 32.90
C GLU A 189 7.40 20.06 34.04
N ALA A 190 8.04 19.05 34.65
CA ALA A 190 9.06 19.27 35.68
C ALA A 190 10.30 19.98 35.13
N GLU A 191 10.80 19.58 33.95
CA GLU A 191 11.92 20.24 33.27
C GLU A 191 11.60 21.69 32.89
N ASN A 192 10.39 21.95 32.39
CA ASN A 192 9.94 23.30 32.04
C ASN A 192 9.84 24.21 33.27
N GLU A 193 9.39 23.69 34.41
CA GLU A 193 9.35 24.45 35.66
C GLU A 193 10.77 24.78 36.18
N GLU A 194 11.75 23.89 35.97
CA GLU A 194 13.15 24.17 36.26
C GLU A 194 13.73 25.24 35.33
N LEU A 195 13.48 25.14 34.02
CA LEU A 195 13.89 26.15 33.04
C LEU A 195 13.30 27.53 33.33
N LYS A 196 12.04 27.57 33.77
CA LYS A 196 11.38 28.83 34.17
C LYS A 196 12.08 29.49 35.36
N LYS A 197 12.50 28.72 36.36
CA LYS A 197 13.29 29.24 37.50
C LYS A 197 14.65 29.79 37.04
N ILE A 198 15.34 29.08 36.15
CA ILE A 198 16.61 29.54 35.56
C ILE A 198 16.39 30.85 34.79
N GLN A 199 15.31 30.96 34.02
CA GLN A 199 14.98 32.16 33.27
C GLN A 199 14.69 33.35 34.19
N GLU A 200 13.93 33.16 35.28
CA GLU A 200 13.68 34.18 36.29
C GLU A 200 14.99 34.66 36.95
N GLU A 201 15.91 33.74 37.27
CA GLU A 201 17.23 34.08 37.81
C GLU A 201 18.08 34.89 36.81
N LEU A 202 18.04 34.53 35.53
CA LEU A 202 18.74 35.27 34.46
C LEU A 202 18.19 36.68 34.26
N ILE A 203 16.85 36.84 34.31
CA ILE A 203 16.21 38.17 34.23
C ILE A 203 16.65 39.04 35.40
N TYR A 204 16.68 38.50 36.62
CA TYR A 204 17.16 39.20 37.81
C TYR A 204 18.62 39.66 37.67
N LYS A 205 19.51 38.77 37.21
CA LYS A 205 20.93 39.09 36.96
C LYS A 205 21.08 40.17 35.88
N THR A 206 20.35 40.07 34.78
CA THR A 206 20.40 41.04 33.67
C THR A 206 19.95 42.43 34.13
N THR A 207 18.85 42.51 34.87
CA THR A 207 18.34 43.77 35.44
C THR A 207 19.37 44.42 36.38
N THR A 208 20.08 43.61 37.16
CA THR A 208 21.15 44.08 38.06
C THR A 208 22.34 44.65 37.26
N ILE A 209 22.73 43.99 36.18
CA ILE A 209 23.81 44.45 35.28
C ILE A 209 23.41 45.78 34.61
N GLU A 210 22.19 45.89 34.11
CA GLU A 210 21.68 47.14 33.50
C GLU A 210 21.70 48.30 34.50
N ASN A 211 21.27 48.07 35.74
CA ASN A 211 21.34 49.09 36.80
C ASN A 211 22.79 49.54 37.07
N VAL A 212 23.75 48.61 37.11
CA VAL A 212 25.18 48.94 37.26
C VAL A 212 25.70 49.75 36.06
N GLN A 213 25.29 49.41 34.84
CA GLN A 213 25.66 50.17 33.64
C GLN A 213 25.10 51.59 33.65
N VAL A 214 23.85 51.78 34.09
CA VAL A 214 23.24 53.12 34.24
C VAL A 214 23.99 53.95 35.28
N ILE A 215 24.38 53.35 36.41
CA ILE A 215 25.21 54.01 37.43
C ILE A 215 26.55 54.43 36.81
N ASN A 216 27.24 53.53 36.11
CA ASN A 216 28.53 53.82 35.48
C ASN A 216 28.42 54.93 34.43
N ARG A 217 27.35 54.95 33.62
CA ARG A 217 27.11 56.03 32.65
C ARG A 217 26.89 57.36 33.34
N THR A 218 26.06 57.41 34.38
CA THR A 218 25.83 58.62 35.19
C THR A 218 27.16 59.13 35.76
N LEU A 219 28.01 58.24 36.26
CA LEU A 219 29.32 58.57 36.81
C LEU A 219 30.27 59.14 35.73
N GLN A 220 30.27 58.55 34.52
CA GLN A 220 31.03 59.06 33.39
C GLN A 220 30.54 60.44 32.93
N GLU A 221 29.23 60.68 32.93
CA GLU A 221 28.66 62.00 32.61
C GLU A 221 29.02 63.06 33.65
N GLU A 222 29.03 62.72 34.94
CA GLU A 222 29.50 63.63 36.01
C GLU A 222 30.99 63.93 35.91
N LEU A 223 31.81 62.92 35.60
CA LEU A 223 33.23 63.11 35.33
C LEU A 223 33.45 64.02 34.13
N ALA A 224 32.74 63.79 33.02
CA ALA A 224 32.82 64.61 31.82
C ALA A 224 32.34 66.04 32.07
N LYS A 225 31.29 66.25 32.89
CA LYS A 225 30.85 67.60 33.32
C LYS A 225 31.93 68.30 34.14
N THR A 226 32.57 67.58 35.05
CA THR A 226 33.65 68.12 35.89
C THR A 226 34.88 68.48 35.03
N GLU A 227 35.24 67.63 34.07
CA GLU A 227 36.28 67.91 33.09
C GLU A 227 35.91 69.10 32.20
N ALA A 228 34.66 69.18 31.73
CA ALA A 228 34.17 70.31 30.95
C ALA A 228 34.13 71.62 31.75
N GLU A 229 33.78 71.58 33.03
CA GLU A 229 33.83 72.75 33.92
C GLU A 229 35.28 73.21 34.15
N ASN A 230 36.21 72.26 34.32
CA ASN A 230 37.66 72.53 34.38
C ASN A 230 38.21 73.07 33.05
N GLU A 231 37.76 72.53 31.92
CA GLU A 231 38.10 72.99 30.58
C GLU A 231 37.48 74.36 30.29
N GLU A 232 36.27 74.65 30.78
CA GLU A 232 35.64 75.97 30.72
C GLU A 232 36.38 76.97 31.60
N LEU A 233 36.92 76.55 32.74
CA LEU A 233 37.86 77.34 33.54
C LEU A 233 39.17 77.62 32.79
N ARG A 234 39.69 76.64 32.02
CA ARG A 234 40.83 76.87 31.11
C ARG A 234 40.46 77.78 29.94
N ARG A 235 39.27 77.64 29.37
CA ARG A 235 38.76 78.48 28.28
C ARG A 235 38.36 79.86 28.74
N LYS A 236 37.94 80.09 29.99
CA LYS A 236 37.81 81.42 30.60
C LYS A 236 39.17 82.08 30.78
N ARG A 237 40.25 81.31 30.86
CA ARG A 237 41.63 81.81 30.80
C ARG A 237 42.15 82.01 29.37
N GLU A 238 41.57 81.34 28.37
CA GLU A 238 41.99 81.44 26.96
C GLU A 238 41.09 82.35 26.08
N LYS A 239 39.83 82.60 26.47
CA LYS A 239 38.87 83.52 25.80
C LYS A 239 38.86 84.92 26.45
N GLU A 240 40.04 85.43 26.78
CA GLU A 240 40.37 86.84 26.58
C GLU A 240 40.98 87.09 25.18
N ASP A 241 41.24 86.03 24.38
CA ASP A 241 41.67 86.16 23.00
C ASP A 241 40.65 85.52 22.03
N LYS A 242 40.08 86.38 21.17
CA LYS A 242 39.52 86.10 19.83
C LYS A 242 38.12 85.47 19.70
N GLU A 243 37.17 86.38 19.52
CA GLU A 243 36.30 86.54 18.33
C GLU A 243 35.92 85.34 17.44
N SER A 244 34.61 85.12 17.41
CA SER A 244 33.71 85.29 16.24
C SER A 244 33.60 84.21 15.13
N SER A 245 32.33 83.87 14.86
CA SER A 245 31.76 83.44 13.55
C SER A 245 31.97 81.93 13.20
N THR A 246 31.14 81.17 12.47
CA THR A 246 29.92 81.37 11.67
C THR A 246 29.15 80.03 11.51
N LYS A 247 27.84 80.19 11.31
CA LYS A 247 26.64 79.37 11.03
C LYS A 247 26.64 78.58 9.67
N ILE A 248 25.78 77.52 9.54
CA ILE A 248 24.84 77.19 8.40
C ILE A 248 24.86 75.74 7.79
N LYS A 249 23.62 75.27 7.44
CA LYS A 249 23.10 74.31 6.40
C LYS A 249 22.91 72.83 6.78
N VAL A 250 21.74 72.18 6.74
CA VAL A 250 20.59 72.04 5.80
C VAL A 250 20.89 71.22 4.52
N ARG A 251 20.33 70.00 4.38
CA ARG A 251 19.43 69.58 3.27
C ARG A 251 18.91 68.13 3.29
N THR A 252 17.73 68.01 2.68
CA THR A 252 16.73 66.97 2.36
C THR A 252 17.08 66.01 1.21
N SER A 253 16.40 64.84 1.14
CA SER A 253 15.81 64.13 -0.05
C SER A 253 15.50 62.67 0.35
N GLN A 254 14.30 62.04 0.30
CA GLN A 254 13.24 61.85 -0.71
C GLN A 254 13.68 61.10 -1.98
N GLU A 255 13.21 59.86 -2.18
CA GLU A 255 12.70 59.36 -3.48
C GLU A 255 11.99 58.00 -3.37
N GLU A 256 10.91 57.87 -4.15
CA GLU A 256 10.04 56.71 -4.40
C GLU A 256 10.53 55.94 -5.64
N ALA A 257 10.04 54.70 -5.83
CA ALA A 257 9.88 54.13 -7.17
C ALA A 257 8.78 53.04 -7.21
N GLU A 258 7.82 53.23 -8.12
CA GLU A 258 6.79 52.28 -8.57
C GLU A 258 7.37 51.17 -9.47
N VAL A 259 6.68 50.01 -9.50
CA VAL A 259 6.86 48.96 -10.53
C VAL A 259 5.50 48.64 -11.16
N LYS A 260 5.52 48.47 -12.48
CA LYS A 260 4.39 48.16 -13.38
C LYS A 260 4.76 46.95 -14.25
N GLN A 261 3.74 46.28 -14.83
CA GLN A 261 3.72 45.29 -15.95
C GLN A 261 3.44 43.83 -15.54
N ILE A 262 2.74 42.94 -16.27
CA ILE A 262 2.15 42.84 -17.64
C ILE A 262 0.90 41.91 -17.56
N LYS A 263 -0.07 42.04 -18.48
CA LYS A 263 -1.11 41.03 -18.77
C LYS A 263 -0.81 40.37 -20.11
N GLU A 264 -0.75 39.03 -20.13
CA GLU A 264 -0.76 38.23 -21.36
C GLU A 264 -2.03 37.39 -21.43
N TYR A 265 -2.69 37.45 -22.59
CA TYR A 265 -3.75 36.54 -23.03
C TYR A 265 -3.15 35.62 -24.09
N GLY A 266 -3.17 34.32 -23.84
CA GLY A 266 -2.87 33.29 -24.82
C GLY A 266 -3.66 32.02 -24.46
N ASN A 267 -4.55 31.59 -25.37
CA ASN A 267 -5.19 30.28 -25.30
C ASN A 267 -4.12 29.22 -25.56
N THR A 268 -3.56 28.65 -24.50
CA THR A 268 -2.64 27.51 -24.56
C THR A 268 -3.40 26.25 -24.15
N ILE A 269 -3.08 25.16 -24.84
CA ILE A 269 -3.35 23.77 -24.43
C ILE A 269 -3.14 23.68 -22.91
N ASP A 270 -4.09 23.12 -22.17
CA ASP A 270 -4.07 23.02 -20.70
C ASP A 270 -2.75 22.38 -20.19
N THR A 271 -1.72 23.21 -19.95
CA THR A 271 -0.43 22.78 -19.43
C THR A 271 -0.52 22.61 -17.93
N LEU A 272 0.05 21.53 -17.40
CA LEU A 272 0.16 21.28 -15.97
C LEU A 272 0.80 22.49 -15.26
N GLN A 273 0.11 23.04 -14.26
CA GLN A 273 0.59 24.20 -13.48
C GLN A 273 1.10 23.76 -12.12
N TYR A 274 2.26 24.27 -11.70
CA TYR A 274 2.69 24.13 -10.31
C TYR A 274 1.90 25.05 -9.40
N THR A 275 1.39 24.52 -8.30
CA THR A 275 0.81 25.32 -7.21
C THR A 275 1.24 24.75 -5.88
N GLU A 276 1.36 25.59 -4.87
CA GLU A 276 1.58 25.11 -3.50
C GLU A 276 0.25 24.75 -2.85
N LEU A 277 0.27 23.74 -1.98
CA LEU A 277 -0.93 23.26 -1.28
C LEU A 277 -1.66 24.38 -0.52
N ILE A 278 -0.92 25.32 0.07
CA ILE A 278 -1.47 26.43 0.85
C ILE A 278 -2.33 27.42 0.04
N TYR A 279 -2.22 27.38 -1.29
CA TYR A 279 -2.98 28.23 -2.21
C TYR A 279 -4.19 27.53 -2.83
N LEU A 280 -4.38 26.23 -2.56
CA LEU A 280 -5.58 25.53 -3.01
C LEU A 280 -6.83 26.07 -2.31
N ASN A 281 -7.95 26.03 -3.04
CA ASN A 281 -9.25 26.25 -2.41
C ASN A 281 -9.62 25.05 -1.52
N GLU A 282 -10.74 25.18 -0.81
CA GLU A 282 -11.19 24.18 0.14
C GLU A 282 -11.43 22.80 -0.49
N SER A 283 -12.14 22.76 -1.63
CA SER A 283 -12.46 21.51 -2.32
C SER A 283 -11.21 20.81 -2.84
N ASP A 284 -10.30 21.58 -3.43
CA ASP A 284 -9.05 21.07 -3.97
C ASP A 284 -8.11 20.62 -2.83
N THR A 285 -8.14 21.28 -1.67
CA THR A 285 -7.39 20.83 -0.48
C THR A 285 -7.89 19.47 0.01
N VAL A 286 -9.20 19.29 0.14
CA VAL A 286 -9.78 17.99 0.55
C VAL A 286 -9.50 16.91 -0.49
N GLY A 287 -9.61 17.24 -1.78
CA GLY A 287 -9.25 16.36 -2.88
C GLY A 287 -7.77 15.95 -2.84
N ALA A 288 -6.87 16.92 -2.65
CA ALA A 288 -5.43 16.71 -2.51
C ALA A 288 -5.12 15.75 -1.35
N MET A 289 -5.72 15.97 -0.18
CA MET A 289 -5.54 15.10 0.99
C MET A 289 -5.98 13.67 0.71
N ALA A 290 -7.17 13.47 0.14
CA ALA A 290 -7.70 12.14 -0.15
C ALA A 290 -6.86 11.40 -1.20
N LEU A 291 -6.50 12.07 -2.30
CA LEU A 291 -5.63 11.51 -3.33
C LEU A 291 -4.24 11.15 -2.77
N TYR A 292 -3.71 11.99 -1.90
CA TYR A 292 -2.41 11.75 -1.28
C TYR A 292 -2.45 10.61 -0.26
N ILE A 293 -3.53 10.44 0.51
CA ILE A 293 -3.71 9.26 1.39
C ILE A 293 -3.62 7.96 0.57
N GLU A 294 -4.35 7.88 -0.55
CA GLU A 294 -4.30 6.70 -1.42
C GLU A 294 -2.91 6.49 -2.03
N LYS A 295 -2.22 7.59 -2.37
CA LYS A 295 -0.84 7.57 -2.84
C LYS A 295 0.11 6.99 -1.78
N ILE A 296 0.05 7.45 -0.53
CA ILE A 296 0.88 6.93 0.57
C ILE A 296 0.58 5.45 0.87
N LYS A 297 -0.69 5.03 0.86
CA LYS A 297 -1.05 3.61 1.01
C LYS A 297 -0.38 2.75 -0.07
N LYS A 298 -0.42 3.20 -1.32
CA LYS A 298 0.22 2.50 -2.44
C LYS A 298 1.73 2.39 -2.27
N ILE A 299 2.39 3.46 -1.80
CA ILE A 299 3.82 3.43 -1.47
C ILE A 299 4.07 2.39 -0.40
N LEU A 300 3.33 2.43 0.72
CA LEU A 300 3.45 1.49 1.84
C LEU A 300 3.30 0.02 1.42
N ASP A 301 2.36 -0.28 0.53
CA ASP A 301 2.09 -1.64 0.08
C ASP A 301 3.20 -2.22 -0.83
N ASN A 302 4.04 -1.36 -1.41
CA ASN A 302 5.02 -1.74 -2.43
C ASN A 302 6.45 -1.23 -2.15
N ILE A 303 6.72 -0.74 -0.94
CA ILE A 303 8.02 -0.20 -0.56
C ILE A 303 9.06 -1.32 -0.42
N GLU A 304 10.28 -1.06 -0.88
CA GLU A 304 11.38 -2.03 -0.76
C GLU A 304 11.92 -2.06 0.67
N ASP A 305 12.02 -3.26 1.23
CA ASP A 305 12.67 -3.47 2.54
C ASP A 305 14.19 -3.39 2.37
N LYS A 306 14.73 -2.18 2.49
CA LYS A 306 16.17 -1.90 2.48
C LYS A 306 16.52 -0.72 3.36
N ALA A 307 17.77 -0.69 3.83
CA ALA A 307 18.31 0.48 4.50
C ALA A 307 18.50 1.64 3.51
N ILE A 308 18.29 2.87 4.00
CA ILE A 308 18.42 4.10 3.22
C ILE A 308 19.36 5.10 3.91
N SER A 309 19.95 5.99 3.12
CA SER A 309 20.76 7.10 3.65
C SER A 309 19.94 8.04 4.54
N GLN A 310 20.62 8.66 5.51
CA GLN A 310 20.04 9.65 6.42
C GLN A 310 19.45 10.85 5.65
N ASP A 311 20.12 11.33 4.61
CA ASP A 311 19.67 12.48 3.82
C ASP A 311 18.37 12.21 3.05
N ASP A 312 18.19 11.01 2.50
CA ASP A 312 16.94 10.64 1.83
C ASP A 312 15.78 10.50 2.81
N TYR A 313 16.05 9.91 3.98
CA TYR A 313 15.08 9.87 5.08
C TYR A 313 14.65 11.28 5.52
N ASP A 314 15.61 12.19 5.70
CA ASP A 314 15.34 13.56 6.12
C ASP A 314 14.58 14.36 5.06
N ARG A 315 14.83 14.13 3.76
CA ARG A 315 14.01 14.70 2.67
C ARG A 315 12.58 14.20 2.71
N ILE A 316 12.36 12.89 2.87
CA ILE A 316 11.00 12.32 2.97
C ILE A 316 10.28 12.91 4.19
N LYS A 317 10.96 12.95 5.33
CA LYS A 317 10.42 13.52 6.57
C LYS A 317 10.08 15.00 6.42
N TYR A 318 10.93 15.78 5.78
CA TYR A 318 10.70 17.20 5.52
C TYR A 318 9.50 17.43 4.58
N ASN A 319 9.36 16.65 3.52
CA ASN A 319 8.19 16.71 2.62
C ASN A 319 6.88 16.48 3.39
N LEU A 320 6.83 15.42 4.21
CA LEU A 320 5.65 15.07 5.00
C LEU A 320 5.34 16.11 6.09
N TRP A 321 6.35 16.68 6.72
CA TRP A 321 6.18 17.76 7.68
C TRP A 321 5.61 19.03 7.03
N THR A 322 6.12 19.40 5.84
CA THR A 322 5.66 20.61 5.13
C THR A 322 4.23 20.43 4.63
N LEU A 323 3.88 19.24 4.15
CA LEU A 323 2.51 18.84 3.86
C LEU A 323 1.59 19.04 5.08
N GLN A 324 1.95 18.47 6.24
CA GLN A 324 1.14 18.59 7.45
C GLN A 324 0.96 20.06 7.87
N SER A 325 2.03 20.86 7.82
CA SER A 325 1.96 22.29 8.11
C SER A 325 1.00 23.04 7.17
N ALA A 326 1.08 22.75 5.86
CA ALA A 326 0.21 23.37 4.86
C ALA A 326 -1.26 22.94 5.02
N VAL A 327 -1.52 21.66 5.32
CA VAL A 327 -2.87 21.15 5.61
C VAL A 327 -3.45 21.83 6.84
N SER A 328 -2.72 21.90 7.96
CA SER A 328 -3.18 22.57 9.17
C SER A 328 -3.56 24.03 8.92
N LYS A 329 -2.70 24.78 8.20
CA LYS A 329 -2.97 26.18 7.83
C LYS A 329 -4.20 26.33 6.93
N ASN A 330 -4.48 25.38 6.04
CA ASN A 330 -5.67 25.42 5.21
C ASN A 330 -6.93 25.08 6.01
N ILE A 331 -6.86 24.09 6.91
CA ILE A 331 -7.98 23.73 7.81
C ILE A 331 -8.37 24.91 8.71
N GLU A 332 -7.40 25.66 9.23
CA GLU A 332 -7.66 26.86 10.04
C GLU A 332 -8.45 27.96 9.30
N LYS A 333 -8.36 28.00 7.97
CA LYS A 333 -9.11 28.94 7.11
C LYS A 333 -10.51 28.43 6.75
N MET A 334 -10.83 27.17 7.05
CA MET A 334 -12.12 26.57 6.68
C MET A 334 -13.26 27.03 7.60
N PRO A 335 -14.52 27.02 7.12
CA PRO A 335 -15.69 27.19 7.96
C PRO A 335 -15.73 26.18 9.11
N SER A 336 -16.15 26.61 10.30
CA SER A 336 -16.11 25.79 11.52
C SER A 336 -16.95 24.51 11.44
N ASP A 337 -18.03 24.51 10.67
CA ASP A 337 -18.88 23.35 10.42
C ASP A 337 -18.21 22.28 9.55
N ARG A 338 -17.11 22.61 8.87
CA ARG A 338 -16.33 21.70 8.02
C ARG A 338 -15.05 21.21 8.70
N ILE A 339 -14.52 21.97 9.65
CA ILE A 339 -13.30 21.61 10.39
C ILE A 339 -13.43 20.22 11.03
N GLU A 340 -14.55 19.90 11.68
CA GLU A 340 -14.73 18.58 12.33
C GLU A 340 -14.67 17.42 11.32
N ILE A 341 -15.21 17.63 10.13
CA ILE A 341 -15.28 16.59 9.10
C ILE A 341 -13.91 16.42 8.43
N VAL A 342 -13.22 17.53 8.15
CA VAL A 342 -11.89 17.53 7.50
C VAL A 342 -10.78 17.11 8.48
N SER A 343 -10.92 17.36 9.79
CA SER A 343 -9.94 16.94 10.78
C SER A 343 -9.74 15.43 10.80
N LYS A 344 -10.81 14.64 10.60
CA LYS A 344 -10.69 13.18 10.47
C LYS A 344 -9.86 12.74 9.26
N LEU A 345 -10.04 13.42 8.14
CA LEU A 345 -9.24 13.15 6.94
C LEU A 345 -7.77 13.51 7.21
N ASN A 346 -7.53 14.61 7.94
CA ASN A 346 -6.20 14.99 8.40
C ASN A 346 -5.60 13.96 9.36
N ASP A 347 -6.36 13.43 10.31
CA ASP A 347 -5.91 12.40 11.24
C ASP A 347 -5.50 11.12 10.49
N GLN A 348 -6.27 10.72 9.47
CA GLN A 348 -5.90 9.62 8.59
C GLN A 348 -4.62 9.91 7.81
N LEU A 349 -4.48 11.13 7.28
CA LEU A 349 -3.27 11.55 6.58
C LEU A 349 -2.05 11.46 7.50
N ILE A 350 -2.13 12.02 8.71
CA ILE A 350 -1.07 11.97 9.73
C ILE A 350 -0.71 10.52 10.07
N TYR A 351 -1.71 9.67 10.28
CA TYR A 351 -1.52 8.25 10.55
C TYR A 351 -0.71 7.54 9.45
N PHE A 352 -1.09 7.72 8.18
CA PHE A 352 -0.38 7.10 7.07
C PHE A 352 1.01 7.70 6.84
N CYS A 353 1.19 9.01 7.04
CA CYS A 353 2.51 9.65 7.00
C CYS A 353 3.44 9.08 8.07
N LYS A 354 2.97 8.94 9.31
CA LYS A 354 3.74 8.32 10.41
C LYS A 354 4.09 6.87 10.06
N LYS A 355 3.12 6.09 9.59
CA LYS A 355 3.34 4.69 9.18
C LYS A 355 4.39 4.56 8.06
N LEU A 356 4.43 5.49 7.12
CA LEU A 356 5.47 5.52 6.08
C LEU A 356 6.85 5.75 6.68
N ILE A 357 6.99 6.76 7.55
CA ILE A 357 8.27 7.04 8.23
C ILE A 357 8.73 5.84 9.07
N ASP A 358 7.82 5.22 9.83
CA ASP A 358 8.12 4.06 10.69
C ASP A 358 8.49 2.81 9.88
N SER A 359 8.15 2.76 8.57
CA SER A 359 8.51 1.64 7.68
C SER A 359 9.90 1.76 7.06
N LEU A 360 10.56 2.91 7.19
CA LEU A 360 11.89 3.15 6.61
C LEU A 360 12.97 2.74 7.61
N THR A 361 13.96 1.97 7.13
CA THR A 361 15.15 1.62 7.90
C THR A 361 16.30 2.56 7.52
N ILE A 362 16.88 3.26 8.49
CA ILE A 362 17.94 4.24 8.25
C ILE A 362 19.31 3.63 8.53
N ASP A 363 20.28 3.91 7.68
CA ASP A 363 21.70 3.67 7.92
C ASP A 363 22.48 4.98 7.70
N SER A 364 23.02 5.52 8.79
CA SER A 364 23.76 6.80 8.80
C SER A 364 25.12 6.72 8.12
N GLU A 365 25.63 5.53 7.81
CA GLU A 365 26.92 5.36 7.12
C GLU A 365 26.75 5.36 5.59
N LEU A 366 25.53 5.23 5.07
CA LEU A 366 25.25 5.26 3.65
C LEU A 366 25.28 6.69 3.10
N GLU A 367 26.10 6.91 2.06
CA GLU A 367 26.07 8.14 1.28
C GLU A 367 24.75 8.28 0.51
N ASP A 368 24.30 9.53 0.32
CA ASP A 368 23.12 9.86 -0.47
C ASP A 368 23.35 9.64 -1.97
N THR A 369 23.16 8.40 -2.38
CA THR A 369 23.26 7.97 -3.78
C THR A 369 21.95 7.31 -4.22
N PRO A 370 21.65 7.25 -5.53
CA PRO A 370 20.44 6.60 -6.01
C PRO A 370 20.28 5.14 -5.54
N ALA A 371 21.36 4.42 -5.24
CA ALA A 371 21.28 3.05 -4.71
C ALA A 371 20.74 3.00 -3.26
N ASN A 372 21.01 4.05 -2.48
CA ASN A 372 20.73 4.15 -1.05
C ASN A 372 19.48 5.00 -0.74
N GLN A 373 18.66 5.34 -1.75
CA GLN A 373 17.37 6.02 -1.57
C GLN A 373 16.23 5.03 -1.36
N ALA A 374 15.13 5.45 -0.74
CA ALA A 374 13.92 4.65 -0.65
C ALA A 374 13.20 4.55 -2.00
N TYR A 375 12.75 3.36 -2.38
CA TYR A 375 11.93 3.13 -3.57
C TYR A 375 10.72 2.30 -3.25
N TYR A 376 9.65 2.48 -4.03
CA TYR A 376 8.56 1.52 -4.14
C TYR A 376 8.37 1.12 -5.60
N TYR A 377 7.79 -0.06 -5.82
CA TYR A 377 7.51 -0.54 -7.18
C TYR A 377 6.17 -0.01 -7.70
N GLU A 378 6.20 0.79 -8.78
CA GLU A 378 5.01 1.30 -9.44
C GLU A 378 4.59 0.37 -10.58
N ALA A 379 3.61 -0.49 -10.30
CA ALA A 379 3.15 -1.49 -11.27
C ALA A 379 2.71 -0.92 -12.62
N LYS A 380 2.18 0.32 -12.67
CA LYS A 380 1.76 0.94 -13.95
C LYS A 380 2.93 1.38 -14.82
N LEU A 381 4.06 1.72 -14.20
CA LEU A 381 5.27 2.19 -14.88
C LEU A 381 6.32 1.08 -14.99
N GLU A 382 6.04 -0.10 -14.43
CA GLU A 382 6.96 -1.24 -14.34
C GLU A 382 8.37 -0.84 -13.86
N SER A 383 8.43 0.11 -12.93
CA SER A 383 9.69 0.73 -12.49
C SER A 383 9.67 1.09 -11.01
N LYS A 384 10.87 1.20 -10.46
CA LYS A 384 11.12 1.68 -9.11
C LYS A 384 11.06 3.20 -9.12
N VAL A 385 10.24 3.78 -8.25
CA VAL A 385 10.09 5.23 -8.14
C VAL A 385 10.60 5.69 -6.76
N PRO A 386 11.43 6.75 -6.69
CA PRO A 386 11.93 7.26 -5.41
C PRO A 386 10.80 7.75 -4.52
N VAL A 387 10.80 7.33 -3.25
CA VAL A 387 9.79 7.76 -2.27
C VAL A 387 9.92 9.25 -1.95
N SER A 388 11.15 9.79 -1.93
CA SER A 388 11.40 11.23 -1.73
C SER A 388 10.82 12.09 -2.85
N PHE A 389 10.76 11.58 -4.09
CA PHE A 389 10.06 12.23 -5.20
C PHE A 389 8.54 12.18 -5.01
N GLU A 390 7.97 10.99 -4.81
CA GLU A 390 6.52 10.83 -4.74
C GLU A 390 5.90 11.49 -3.51
N THR A 391 6.66 11.64 -2.43
CA THR A 391 6.20 12.36 -1.23
C THR A 391 6.26 13.88 -1.37
N SER A 392 6.81 14.43 -2.46
CA SER A 392 6.97 15.88 -2.63
C SER A 392 5.74 16.59 -3.22
N TYR A 393 4.78 15.83 -3.77
CA TYR A 393 3.63 16.40 -4.47
C TYR A 393 2.40 15.47 -4.56
N VAL A 394 1.27 16.05 -4.94
CA VAL A 394 0.05 15.36 -5.40
C VAL A 394 -0.51 16.01 -6.65
N LEU A 395 -1.10 15.24 -7.56
CA LEU A 395 -1.76 15.78 -8.75
C LEU A 395 -3.24 16.04 -8.47
N VAL A 396 -3.71 17.26 -8.67
CA VAL A 396 -5.13 17.65 -8.48
C VAL A 396 -5.61 18.37 -9.75
N ASP A 397 -6.53 17.76 -10.50
CA ASP A 397 -6.95 18.24 -11.82
C ASP A 397 -5.77 18.41 -12.78
N LEU A 398 -5.39 19.66 -13.09
CA LEU A 398 -4.23 20.04 -13.91
C LEU A 398 -3.13 20.73 -13.07
N TYR A 399 -3.15 20.54 -11.76
CA TYR A 399 -2.17 21.11 -10.86
C TYR A 399 -1.18 20.05 -10.35
N HIS A 400 0.09 20.35 -10.50
CA HIS A 400 1.17 19.74 -9.73
C HIS A 400 1.23 20.44 -8.38
N VAL A 401 0.53 19.88 -7.39
CA VAL A 401 0.42 20.47 -6.06
C VAL A 401 1.63 20.05 -5.25
N GLY A 402 2.63 20.93 -5.17
CA GLY A 402 3.81 20.73 -4.35
C GLY A 402 3.56 21.07 -2.88
N PHE A 403 4.32 20.43 -1.99
CA PHE A 403 4.26 20.72 -0.56
C PHE A 403 5.30 21.72 -0.09
N VAL A 404 6.26 22.09 -0.93
CA VAL A 404 7.30 23.08 -0.67
C VAL A 404 7.16 24.28 -1.63
N PRO A 405 7.76 25.44 -1.34
CA PRO A 405 7.84 26.55 -2.28
C PRO A 405 8.42 26.13 -3.63
N LYS A 406 7.95 26.75 -4.72
CA LYS A 406 8.35 26.37 -6.08
C LYS A 406 9.86 26.49 -6.33
N ASP A 407 10.49 27.49 -5.74
CA ASP A 407 11.93 27.75 -5.81
C ASP A 407 12.76 26.76 -4.97
N GLU A 408 12.14 26.07 -4.03
CA GLU A 408 12.73 24.98 -3.25
C GLU A 408 12.41 23.59 -3.85
N TYR A 409 11.55 23.52 -4.87
CA TYR A 409 11.14 22.26 -5.50
C TYR A 409 12.21 21.74 -6.47
N TYR A 410 12.97 20.73 -6.04
CA TYR A 410 14.11 20.20 -6.78
C TYR A 410 13.75 19.21 -7.91
N TYR A 411 12.54 18.62 -7.89
CA TYR A 411 12.19 17.56 -8.84
C TYR A 411 11.64 18.09 -10.16
N ALA A 412 11.82 17.32 -11.23
CA ALA A 412 11.20 17.61 -12.51
C ALA A 412 9.67 17.48 -12.40
N ILE A 413 8.95 18.47 -12.92
CA ILE A 413 7.49 18.44 -13.00
C ILE A 413 7.11 17.61 -14.24
N PRO A 414 6.49 16.43 -14.08
CA PRO A 414 6.16 15.56 -15.20
C PRO A 414 5.11 16.22 -16.09
N ASN A 415 5.20 16.00 -17.41
CA ASN A 415 4.15 16.46 -18.32
C ASN A 415 2.99 15.46 -18.28
N VAL A 416 1.93 15.79 -17.53
CA VAL A 416 0.77 14.91 -17.34
C VAL A 416 -0.34 15.30 -18.31
N THR A 417 -0.74 14.38 -19.19
CA THR A 417 -1.81 14.61 -20.18
C THR A 417 -3.20 14.22 -19.69
N THR A 418 -3.29 13.53 -18.55
CA THR A 418 -4.54 13.06 -17.95
C THR A 418 -4.84 13.80 -16.66
N ARG A 419 -6.02 14.46 -16.61
CA ARG A 419 -6.52 15.13 -15.42
C ARG A 419 -6.78 14.13 -14.30
N SER A 420 -6.34 14.44 -13.08
CA SER A 420 -6.74 13.66 -11.91
C SER A 420 -8.14 14.09 -11.47
N THR A 421 -9.06 13.15 -11.41
CA THR A 421 -10.42 13.37 -10.90
C THR A 421 -10.56 12.78 -9.51
N TYR A 422 -11.30 13.46 -8.63
CA TYR A 422 -11.61 12.96 -7.30
C TYR A 422 -13.08 13.19 -6.95
N SER A 423 -13.63 12.30 -6.11
CA SER A 423 -14.94 12.44 -5.49
C SER A 423 -14.84 11.89 -4.08
N VAL A 424 -14.79 12.80 -3.11
CA VAL A 424 -14.64 12.50 -1.69
C VAL A 424 -15.96 12.80 -0.99
N THR A 425 -16.57 11.78 -0.41
CA THR A 425 -17.75 11.96 0.46
C THR A 425 -17.29 11.79 1.90
N LEU A 426 -17.35 12.87 2.67
CA LEU A 426 -17.06 12.82 4.10
C LEU A 426 -18.37 12.73 4.89
N VAL A 427 -18.40 11.84 5.88
CA VAL A 427 -19.56 11.55 6.73
C VAL A 427 -19.29 12.07 8.14
N HIS A 428 -20.24 12.82 8.70
CA HIS A 428 -20.10 13.40 10.04
C HIS A 428 -20.05 12.31 11.13
N SER A 429 -19.23 12.51 12.17
CA SER A 429 -19.04 11.57 13.29
C SER A 429 -20.31 11.24 14.03
N SER A 430 -20.99 12.31 14.44
CA SER A 430 -22.15 12.28 15.32
C SER A 430 -23.46 12.07 14.57
N ASP A 431 -23.44 12.22 13.25
CA ASP A 431 -24.64 12.14 12.41
C ASP A 431 -24.30 11.58 11.03
N SER A 432 -24.48 10.27 10.88
CA SER A 432 -24.27 9.57 9.61
C SER A 432 -25.13 10.09 8.44
N THR A 433 -26.18 10.88 8.71
CA THR A 433 -27.02 11.48 7.67
C THR A 433 -26.42 12.77 7.10
N ARG A 434 -25.51 13.42 7.83
CA ARG A 434 -24.80 14.62 7.37
C ARG A 434 -23.57 14.20 6.58
N THR A 435 -23.63 14.45 5.28
CA THR A 435 -22.53 14.19 4.36
C THR A 435 -22.13 15.46 3.63
N VAL A 436 -20.84 15.62 3.38
CA VAL A 436 -20.30 16.69 2.54
C VAL A 436 -19.54 16.03 1.41
N LYS A 437 -19.94 16.32 0.18
CA LYS A 437 -19.30 15.80 -1.03
C LYS A 437 -18.39 16.86 -1.62
N TYR A 438 -17.13 16.50 -1.84
CA TYR A 438 -16.15 17.27 -2.58
C TYR A 438 -15.84 16.52 -3.88
N GLU A 439 -15.99 17.19 -5.00
CA GLU A 439 -15.69 16.62 -6.30
C GLU A 439 -14.85 17.60 -7.10
N SER A 440 -13.92 17.08 -7.91
CA SER A 440 -13.16 17.91 -8.83
C SER A 440 -14.16 18.64 -9.73
N PRO A 441 -14.06 19.96 -9.92
CA PRO A 441 -14.97 20.69 -10.78
C PRO A 441 -14.90 20.10 -12.18
N TYR A 442 -15.93 19.39 -12.61
CA TYR A 442 -16.01 18.86 -13.96
C TYR A 442 -16.16 20.04 -14.91
N ARG A 443 -15.02 20.58 -15.38
CA ARG A 443 -15.02 21.49 -16.51
C ARG A 443 -15.10 20.61 -17.74
N GLU A 444 -16.27 20.55 -18.37
CA GLU A 444 -16.37 20.13 -19.77
C GLU A 444 -15.32 20.94 -20.53
N THR A 445 -14.23 20.28 -20.90
CA THR A 445 -13.34 20.80 -21.92
C THR A 445 -14.21 20.82 -23.16
N VAL A 446 -14.75 22.00 -23.48
CA VAL A 446 -15.37 22.28 -24.77
C VAL A 446 -14.29 22.01 -25.80
N ARG A 447 -14.18 20.75 -26.23
CA ARG A 447 -13.40 20.35 -27.39
C ARG A 447 -14.11 20.96 -28.58
N SER A 448 -13.85 22.24 -28.84
CA SER A 448 -14.11 22.81 -30.16
C SER A 448 -13.08 22.19 -31.08
N TYR A 449 -13.38 20.99 -31.59
CA TYR A 449 -12.79 20.57 -32.84
C TYR A 449 -13.33 21.53 -33.90
N GLN A 450 -12.57 22.57 -34.22
CA GLN A 450 -12.65 23.11 -35.58
C GLN A 450 -12.06 22.02 -36.46
N GLU A 451 -12.96 21.22 -37.01
CA GLU A 451 -12.68 20.33 -38.13
C GLU A 451 -12.20 21.25 -39.27
N GLU A 452 -10.88 21.36 -39.44
CA GLU A 452 -10.31 21.92 -40.67
C GLU A 452 -10.80 21.01 -41.79
N VAL A 453 -11.80 21.50 -42.53
CA VAL A 453 -12.22 20.97 -43.81
C VAL A 453 -11.01 21.06 -44.73
N ILE A 454 -10.29 19.95 -44.87
CA ILE A 454 -9.31 19.79 -45.93
C ILE A 454 -10.13 19.69 -47.21
N GLU A 455 -10.14 20.77 -48.01
CA GLU A 455 -10.64 20.73 -49.38
C GLU A 455 -9.87 19.64 -50.13
N GLU A 456 -10.61 18.63 -50.56
CA GLU A 456 -10.17 17.56 -51.44
C GLU A 456 -9.74 18.17 -52.78
N ILE A 457 -8.45 18.39 -52.96
CA ILE A 457 -7.88 18.75 -54.26
C ILE A 457 -7.90 17.49 -55.13
N GLU A 458 -8.88 17.43 -56.04
CA GLU A 458 -8.90 16.47 -57.15
C GLU A 458 -7.64 16.65 -58.00
N VAL A 459 -6.67 15.74 -57.84
CA VAL A 459 -5.53 15.62 -58.76
C VAL A 459 -5.89 14.59 -59.84
N PRO A 460 -5.83 14.95 -61.14
CA PRO A 460 -6.23 14.05 -62.21
C PRO A 460 -5.25 12.88 -62.35
N GLU A 461 -5.82 11.68 -62.29
CA GLU A 461 -5.17 10.39 -62.53
C GLU A 461 -4.58 10.35 -63.95
N LYS A 462 -3.25 10.38 -64.05
CA LYS A 462 -2.52 10.12 -65.29
C LYS A 462 -1.70 8.86 -65.13
N VAL A 463 -2.23 7.79 -65.71
CA VAL A 463 -1.59 6.48 -65.88
C VAL A 463 -0.29 6.63 -66.66
N VAL A 464 0.84 6.29 -66.03
CA VAL A 464 2.09 5.97 -66.71
C VAL A 464 2.62 4.68 -66.09
N GLU A 465 2.57 3.61 -66.88
CA GLU A 465 3.25 2.35 -66.60
C GLU A 465 4.76 2.56 -66.79
N GLU A 466 5.54 2.41 -65.72
CA GLU A 466 6.99 2.18 -65.83
C GLU A 466 7.34 0.84 -65.18
N GLU A 467 7.98 -0.01 -65.98
CA GLU A 467 8.50 -1.32 -65.60
C GLU A 467 9.60 -1.17 -64.53
N VAL A 468 9.35 -1.72 -63.34
CA VAL A 468 10.35 -1.81 -62.28
C VAL A 468 11.28 -2.99 -62.57
N VAL A 469 12.49 -2.68 -63.03
CA VAL A 469 13.62 -3.63 -63.11
C VAL A 469 14.08 -3.99 -61.70
N ILE A 470 13.79 -5.22 -61.29
CA ILE A 470 14.24 -5.80 -60.02
C ILE A 470 15.74 -6.04 -60.08
N THR A 471 16.51 -5.21 -59.37
CA THR A 471 17.94 -5.43 -59.14
C THR A 471 18.10 -6.29 -57.89
N LYS A 472 18.52 -7.55 -58.05
CA LYS A 472 18.81 -8.48 -56.96
C LYS A 472 20.03 -8.01 -56.17
N LEU A 473 19.86 -7.73 -54.88
CA LEU A 473 20.95 -7.62 -53.90
C LEU A 473 21.46 -9.02 -53.52
N PRO A 474 22.78 -9.21 -53.35
CA PRO A 474 23.36 -10.51 -53.01
C PRO A 474 23.05 -10.91 -51.57
N THR A 475 22.56 -12.13 -51.42
CA THR A 475 22.41 -12.85 -50.16
C THR A 475 23.78 -13.14 -49.56
N VAL A 476 24.04 -12.59 -48.37
CA VAL A 476 25.21 -12.95 -47.55
C VAL A 476 24.81 -14.16 -46.71
N GLU A 477 25.43 -15.30 -46.97
CA GLU A 477 25.32 -16.50 -46.14
C GLU A 477 26.09 -16.26 -44.83
N GLU A 478 25.38 -16.12 -43.71
CA GLU A 478 25.97 -16.20 -42.38
C GLU A 478 26.15 -17.67 -41.99
N GLN A 479 27.41 -18.07 -41.81
CA GLN A 479 27.77 -19.37 -41.24
C GLN A 479 27.54 -19.37 -39.72
N PRO A 480 27.06 -20.47 -39.13
CA PRO A 480 26.89 -20.57 -37.68
C PRO A 480 28.26 -20.66 -37.00
N VAL A 481 28.57 -19.68 -36.14
CA VAL A 481 29.70 -19.72 -35.22
C VAL A 481 29.34 -20.65 -34.06
N VAL A 482 30.01 -21.79 -34.01
CA VAL A 482 29.99 -22.73 -32.89
C VAL A 482 30.88 -22.17 -31.79
N TYR A 483 30.32 -21.88 -30.62
CA TYR A 483 31.09 -21.59 -29.42
C TYR A 483 31.25 -22.88 -28.61
N GLU A 484 32.47 -23.40 -28.55
CA GLU A 484 32.86 -24.42 -27.58
C GLU A 484 33.06 -23.75 -26.22
N GLU A 485 32.17 -24.08 -25.29
CA GLU A 485 32.26 -23.69 -23.88
C GLU A 485 33.33 -24.56 -23.21
N ILE A 486 34.54 -23.99 -23.07
CA ILE A 486 35.63 -24.61 -22.29
C ILE A 486 35.31 -24.38 -20.81
N VAL A 487 34.84 -25.43 -20.14
CA VAL A 487 34.70 -25.48 -18.69
C VAL A 487 36.10 -25.64 -18.07
N GLU A 488 36.66 -24.54 -17.55
CA GLU A 488 37.84 -24.62 -16.67
C GLU A 488 37.41 -25.02 -15.25
N GLU A 489 37.96 -26.14 -14.77
CA GLU A 489 37.81 -26.60 -13.39
C GLU A 489 38.47 -25.61 -12.41
N PRO A 490 37.82 -25.24 -11.30
CA PRO A 490 38.42 -24.34 -10.32
C PRO A 490 39.54 -25.06 -9.55
N LYS A 491 40.75 -24.51 -9.65
CA LYS A 491 41.87 -24.85 -8.76
C LYS A 491 41.53 -24.46 -7.33
N VAL A 492 41.50 -25.46 -6.46
CA VAL A 492 41.41 -25.30 -5.00
C VAL A 492 42.75 -24.79 -4.48
N GLU A 493 42.84 -23.50 -4.18
CA GLU A 493 43.88 -22.96 -3.29
C GLU A 493 43.43 -23.14 -1.84
N VAL A 494 44.16 -24.00 -1.14
CA VAL A 494 44.06 -24.17 0.31
C VAL A 494 44.69 -22.95 0.96
N ILE A 495 43.87 -22.04 1.47
CA ILE A 495 44.32 -20.98 2.36
C ILE A 495 43.99 -21.38 3.80
N ASP A 496 45.06 -21.66 4.53
CA ASP A 496 45.06 -22.01 5.95
C ASP A 496 44.94 -20.71 6.78
N TYR A 497 43.77 -20.47 7.36
CA TYR A 497 43.56 -19.44 8.37
C TYR A 497 43.27 -20.09 9.71
N THR A 498 44.32 -20.17 10.52
CA THR A 498 44.22 -20.33 11.95
C THR A 498 43.99 -18.94 12.55
N GLU A 499 42.77 -18.63 12.99
CA GLU A 499 42.51 -17.48 13.87
C GLU A 499 41.66 -17.87 15.08
N GLU A 500 42.15 -17.43 16.23
CA GLU A 500 41.63 -17.66 17.57
C GLU A 500 40.24 -17.04 17.75
N LYS A 501 39.31 -17.87 18.23
CA LYS A 501 37.95 -17.47 18.57
C LYS A 501 37.94 -16.85 19.98
N GLN A 502 37.80 -15.54 20.08
CA GLN A 502 37.41 -14.90 21.34
C GLN A 502 35.89 -15.05 21.56
N GLU A 503 35.52 -15.59 22.72
CA GLU A 503 34.13 -15.79 23.15
C GLU A 503 33.51 -14.47 23.62
N GLU A 504 32.49 -14.00 22.89
CA GLU A 504 31.64 -12.89 23.32
C GLU A 504 30.42 -13.44 24.08
N LYS A 505 30.26 -13.01 25.34
CA LYS A 505 29.21 -13.47 26.26
C LYS A 505 27.86 -12.84 25.89
N VAL A 506 26.99 -13.64 25.27
CA VAL A 506 25.57 -13.31 25.08
C VAL A 506 24.80 -13.50 26.39
N PRO A 507 23.98 -12.53 26.85
CA PRO A 507 23.15 -12.70 28.05
C PRO A 507 22.05 -13.75 27.80
N ALA A 508 21.95 -14.69 28.73
CA ALA A 508 21.08 -15.86 28.66
C ALA A 508 19.58 -15.51 28.63
N ASN A 509 18.95 -15.70 27.48
CA ASN A 509 17.49 -15.68 27.33
C ASN A 509 16.89 -16.99 27.87
N ARG A 510 16.57 -17.00 29.18
CA ARG A 510 16.34 -18.21 29.98
C ARG A 510 14.92 -18.80 29.97
N SER A 511 13.97 -18.32 29.15
CA SER A 511 12.57 -18.80 29.29
C SER A 511 12.06 -19.78 28.23
N ARG A 512 12.66 -19.82 27.02
CA ARG A 512 12.10 -20.67 25.94
C ARG A 512 12.55 -22.14 26.00
N TRP A 513 13.75 -22.43 26.47
CA TRP A 513 14.26 -23.82 26.53
C TRP A 513 13.56 -24.67 27.59
N LEU A 514 13.20 -24.08 28.74
CA LEU A 514 12.45 -24.78 29.79
C LEU A 514 11.04 -25.18 29.34
N TYR A 515 10.40 -24.36 28.51
CA TYR A 515 9.09 -24.67 27.95
C TYR A 515 9.16 -25.86 26.95
N ILE A 516 10.18 -25.86 26.09
CA ILE A 516 10.42 -26.97 25.14
C ILE A 516 10.74 -28.27 25.90
N ALA A 517 11.58 -28.21 26.95
CA ALA A 517 11.90 -29.36 27.78
C ALA A 517 10.65 -29.92 28.52
N ALA A 518 9.75 -29.05 28.99
CA ALA A 518 8.51 -29.46 29.63
C ALA A 518 7.54 -30.16 28.67
N ILE A 519 7.42 -29.68 27.43
CA ILE A 519 6.61 -30.33 26.38
C ILE A 519 7.15 -31.72 26.05
N ILE A 520 8.48 -31.85 25.87
CA ILE A 520 9.11 -33.14 25.58
C ILE A 520 8.86 -34.14 26.73
N ALA A 521 9.01 -33.70 27.98
CA ALA A 521 8.74 -34.55 29.14
C ALA A 521 7.28 -35.02 29.21
N LEU A 522 6.32 -34.15 28.87
CA LEU A 522 4.90 -34.48 28.85
C LEU A 522 4.54 -35.49 27.76
N VAL A 523 5.14 -35.37 26.57
CA VAL A 523 4.96 -36.34 25.47
C VAL A 523 5.51 -37.71 25.86
N ILE A 524 6.71 -37.78 26.47
CA ILE A 524 7.29 -39.04 26.94
C ILE A 524 6.38 -39.69 27.99
N TRP A 525 5.81 -38.91 28.91
CA TRP A 525 4.92 -39.41 29.94
C TRP A 525 3.62 -40.02 29.38
N ILE A 526 3.03 -39.38 28.35
CA ILE A 526 1.85 -39.91 27.64
C ILE A 526 2.17 -41.24 26.95
N ILE A 527 3.33 -41.35 26.30
CA ILE A 527 3.76 -42.59 25.64
C ILE A 527 3.89 -43.73 26.66
N ILE A 528 4.48 -43.47 27.83
CA ILE A 528 4.62 -44.46 28.91
C ILE A 528 3.25 -44.95 29.39
N LEU A 529 2.29 -44.04 29.61
CA LEU A 529 0.93 -44.43 30.02
C LEU A 529 0.23 -45.29 28.96
N LEU A 530 0.45 -44.98 27.68
CA LEU A 530 -0.16 -45.72 26.57
C LEU A 530 0.41 -47.15 26.49
N ILE A 531 1.71 -47.32 26.73
CA ILE A 531 2.34 -48.65 26.82
C ILE A 531 1.78 -49.44 28.01
N ILE A 532 1.64 -48.81 29.19
CA ILE A 532 1.06 -49.46 30.37
C ILE A 532 -0.39 -49.90 30.10
N ALA A 533 -1.18 -49.07 29.45
CA ALA A 533 -2.57 -49.40 29.09
C ALA A 533 -2.65 -50.59 28.11
N ILE A 534 -1.76 -50.65 27.12
CA ILE A 534 -1.66 -51.78 26.19
C ILE A 534 -1.29 -53.06 26.95
N LEU A 535 -0.27 -53.01 27.82
CA LEU A 535 0.16 -54.18 28.59
C LEU A 535 -0.94 -54.68 29.54
N ALA A 536 -1.65 -53.77 30.21
CA ALA A 536 -2.79 -54.12 31.07
C ALA A 536 -3.96 -54.74 30.27
N GLY A 537 -4.20 -54.25 29.05
CA GLY A 537 -5.20 -54.81 28.15
C GLY A 537 -4.85 -56.22 27.66
N VAL A 538 -3.56 -56.48 27.40
CA VAL A 538 -3.07 -57.81 27.01
C VAL A 538 -3.23 -58.82 28.15
N ASP A 539 -2.87 -58.46 29.39
CA ASP A 539 -3.01 -59.35 30.54
C ASP A 539 -4.48 -59.72 30.83
N LEU A 540 -5.42 -58.77 30.66
CA LEU A 540 -6.85 -59.04 30.77
C LEU A 540 -7.39 -59.94 29.65
N GLY A 541 -6.80 -59.88 28.46
CA GLY A 541 -7.17 -60.72 27.32
C GLY A 541 -6.67 -62.16 27.43
N THR A 542 -5.50 -62.39 28.02
CA THR A 542 -4.91 -63.74 28.15
C THR A 542 -5.40 -64.52 29.37
N GLY A 543 -5.98 -63.86 30.37
CA GLY A 543 -6.50 -64.50 31.58
C GLY A 543 -7.78 -65.34 31.40
N ALA A 544 -8.50 -65.21 30.29
CA ALA A 544 -9.76 -65.93 30.06
C ALA A 544 -9.60 -67.36 29.49
N GLY A 545 -8.36 -67.79 29.18
CA GLY A 545 -8.10 -69.06 28.47
C GLY A 545 -7.70 -70.26 29.31
N LEU A 546 -7.50 -70.13 30.63
CA LEU A 546 -6.85 -71.17 31.46
C LEU A 546 -7.76 -71.81 32.54
N LEU A 547 -9.08 -71.75 32.39
CA LEU A 547 -10.04 -72.42 33.29
C LEU A 547 -10.86 -73.56 32.64
N ASN A 548 -10.40 -74.09 31.51
CA ASN A 548 -10.92 -75.33 30.92
C ASN A 548 -9.77 -76.28 30.55
N LEU A 549 -9.19 -76.93 31.56
CA LEU A 549 -8.53 -78.24 31.45
C LEU A 549 -8.39 -78.88 32.83
#